data_AF-A0A963KDL4-F1
#
_entry.id   AF-A0A963KDL4-F1
#
_cell.length_a   1.000
_cell.length_b   1.000
_cell.length_c   1.000
_cell.angle_alpha   90.00
_cell.angle_beta   90.00
_cell.angle_gamma   90.00
#
_symmetry.space_group_name_H-M   'P 1'
#
loop_
_entity.id
_entity.type
_entity.pdbx_description
1 polymer ?
#
loop_
_entity_poly.entity_id
_entity_poly.type
_entity_poly.pdbx_seq_one_letter_code
_entity_poly.pdbx_strand_id
1 'polypeptide(L)'
;ARRDYEYEALKRMYQECSPLLFVLVEQAGSAYGRIQGLAQTAAQGNLDGPDSWLTASRYRYYRLSTEYRLLAPLATLKLLQHRLTQFDLSLEPGIRLMYGLARHAGRVIGDDFDLAQAGATPLAYEPHHTQAQSLRQAQPAVYWQQGVPRGILDNAIESLLVRESGAAPRVMSFLEFEHARTEQDGPMRNAFERIGYLVADFHPRTRPVFWRVLLATAGIYRALIRVADRNTHDIASLHAAQLLATVDAERDSFDWRADKHDADDGRAIEQAHAAVAAYLKQSVAPTVARDLAAMARQATQGDRGR
;
A
#
# COMPACT_ATOMS: atom_id res chain seq x y z
N ALA A 1 39.05 -9.77 9.80
CA ALA A 1 38.86 -8.81 8.70
C ALA A 1 37.47 -8.89 8.08
N ARG A 2 37.13 -9.88 7.23
CA ARG A 2 35.81 -9.95 6.57
C ARG A 2 34.64 -10.09 7.56
N ARG A 3 34.75 -11.00 8.54
CA ARG A 3 33.72 -11.19 9.57
C ARG A 3 33.49 -9.94 10.42
N ASP A 4 34.56 -9.22 10.77
CA ASP A 4 34.47 -7.99 11.57
C ASP A 4 33.78 -6.87 10.78
N TYR A 5 34.09 -6.76 9.49
CA TYR A 5 33.39 -5.86 8.58
C TYR A 5 31.90 -6.19 8.48
N GLU A 6 31.55 -7.45 8.22
CA GLU A 6 30.16 -7.91 8.12
C GLU A 6 29.40 -7.64 9.43
N TYR A 7 30.02 -7.92 10.58
CA TYR A 7 29.43 -7.64 11.89
C TYR A 7 29.16 -6.16 12.11
N GLU A 8 30.13 -5.27 11.86
CA GLU A 8 29.94 -3.82 12.03
C GLU A 8 28.98 -3.22 10.98
N ALA A 9 28.89 -3.80 9.79
CA ALA A 9 27.89 -3.42 8.78
C ALA A 9 26.47 -3.82 9.23
N LEU A 10 26.29 -5.06 9.69
CA LEU A 10 25.01 -5.57 10.21
C LEU A 10 24.55 -4.76 11.42
N LYS A 11 25.44 -4.51 12.38
CA LYS A 11 25.14 -3.72 13.57
C LYS A 11 24.61 -2.33 13.22
N ARG A 12 25.28 -1.61 12.31
CA ARG A 12 24.83 -0.29 11.84
C ARG A 12 23.50 -0.36 11.10
N MET A 13 23.32 -1.36 10.24
CA MET A 13 22.05 -1.56 9.53
C MET A 13 20.90 -1.79 10.50
N TYR A 14 21.06 -2.62 11.54
CA TYR A 14 20.02 -2.82 12.56
C TYR A 14 19.75 -1.55 13.36
N GLN A 15 20.78 -0.79 13.72
CA GLN A 15 20.62 0.47 14.46
C GLN A 15 19.85 1.52 13.65
N GLU A 16 20.09 1.61 12.34
CA GLU A 16 19.48 2.64 11.50
C GLU A 16 18.15 2.21 10.85
N CYS A 17 17.99 0.93 10.51
CA CYS A 17 16.86 0.44 9.73
C CYS A 17 15.77 -0.21 10.58
N SER A 18 16.11 -0.93 11.66
CA SER A 18 15.10 -1.65 12.46
C SER A 18 14.01 -0.75 13.04
N PRO A 19 14.32 0.46 13.57
CA PRO A 19 13.26 1.36 14.07
C PRO A 19 12.29 1.77 12.96
N LEU A 20 12.80 2.05 11.75
CA LEU A 20 11.97 2.42 10.60
C LEU A 20 11.16 1.24 10.07
N LEU A 21 11.73 0.04 10.04
CA LEU A 21 11.02 -1.18 9.65
C LEU A 21 9.88 -1.51 10.61
N PHE A 22 10.11 -1.35 11.92
CA PHE A 22 9.06 -1.51 12.92
C PHE A 22 7.91 -0.54 12.69
N VAL A 23 8.21 0.77 12.56
CA VAL A 23 7.19 1.79 12.27
C VAL A 23 6.46 1.52 10.95
N LEU A 24 7.18 1.06 9.93
CA LEU A 24 6.62 0.71 8.63
C LEU A 24 5.60 -0.43 8.74
N VAL A 25 5.91 -1.46 9.52
CA VAL A 25 5.01 -2.62 9.74
C VAL A 25 3.75 -2.18 10.50
N GLU A 26 3.89 -1.38 11.55
CA GLU A 26 2.75 -0.84 12.32
C GLU A 26 1.83 0.01 11.43
N GLN A 27 2.41 0.89 10.61
CA GLN A 27 1.66 1.73 9.68
C GLN A 27 1.01 0.88 8.58
N ALA A 28 1.70 -0.15 8.06
CA ALA A 28 1.14 -1.07 7.07
C ALA A 28 -0.05 -1.84 7.65
N GLY A 29 0.00 -2.25 8.93
CA GLY A 29 -1.14 -2.83 9.65
C GLY A 29 -2.33 -1.87 9.74
N SER A 30 -2.07 -0.61 10.11
CA SER A 30 -3.09 0.44 10.16
C SER A 30 -3.73 0.72 8.79
N ALA A 31 -2.93 0.74 7.73
CA ALA A 31 -3.38 0.92 6.35
C ALA A 31 -4.22 -0.27 5.86
N TYR A 32 -3.74 -1.49 6.10
CA TYR A 32 -4.46 -2.73 5.79
C TYR A 32 -5.85 -2.75 6.47
N GLY A 33 -5.90 -2.47 7.78
CA GLY A 33 -7.15 -2.40 8.52
C GLY A 33 -8.08 -1.28 8.03
N ARG A 34 -7.53 -0.14 7.57
CA ARG A 34 -8.34 0.93 6.95
C ARG A 34 -8.96 0.48 5.63
N ILE A 35 -8.25 -0.30 4.80
CA ILE A 35 -8.78 -0.82 3.54
C ILE A 35 -9.93 -1.81 3.78
N GLN A 36 -9.79 -2.70 4.77
CA GLN A 36 -10.92 -3.54 5.23
C GLN A 36 -12.08 -2.70 5.75
N GLY A 37 -11.77 -1.68 6.56
CA GLY A 37 -12.77 -0.75 7.09
C GLY A 37 -13.54 -0.01 5.99
N LEU A 38 -12.92 0.30 4.85
CA LEU A 38 -13.61 0.89 3.70
C LEU A 38 -14.64 -0.08 3.09
N ALA A 39 -14.30 -1.35 2.94
CA ALA A 39 -15.27 -2.37 2.47
C ALA A 39 -16.46 -2.49 3.44
N GLN A 40 -16.20 -2.55 4.74
CA GLN A 40 -17.26 -2.61 5.75
C GLN A 40 -18.12 -1.34 5.77
N THR A 41 -17.51 -0.17 5.58
CA THR A 41 -18.21 1.12 5.53
C THR A 41 -19.10 1.18 4.28
N ALA A 42 -18.64 0.64 3.15
CA ALA A 42 -19.44 0.49 1.94
C ALA A 42 -20.62 -0.47 2.15
N ALA A 43 -20.39 -1.64 2.76
CA ALA A 43 -21.43 -2.63 3.04
C ALA A 43 -22.53 -2.08 3.96
N GLN A 44 -22.22 -1.09 4.80
CA GLN A 44 -23.18 -0.40 5.66
C GLN A 44 -23.93 0.75 4.96
N GLY A 45 -23.66 1.02 3.69
CA GLY A 45 -24.23 2.14 2.94
C GLY A 45 -23.66 3.51 3.30
N ASN A 46 -22.57 3.56 4.09
CA ASN A 46 -21.98 4.81 4.58
C ASN A 46 -21.06 5.50 3.57
N LEU A 47 -20.82 4.88 2.40
CA LEU A 47 -20.05 5.47 1.31
C LEU A 47 -20.93 5.99 0.15
N ASP A 48 -22.24 5.80 0.22
CA ASP A 48 -23.17 6.17 -0.84
C ASP A 48 -23.69 7.61 -0.70
N GLY A 49 -23.85 8.29 -1.85
CA GLY A 49 -24.52 9.58 -1.93
C GLY A 49 -23.77 10.77 -1.29
N PRO A 50 -24.44 11.94 -1.19
CA PRO A 50 -23.82 13.18 -0.70
C PRO A 50 -23.48 13.16 0.80
N ASP A 51 -24.09 12.25 1.56
CA ASP A 51 -23.86 12.04 2.99
C ASP A 51 -22.72 11.05 3.28
N SER A 52 -22.02 10.58 2.25
CA SER A 52 -20.88 9.67 2.34
C SER A 52 -19.84 10.13 3.34
N TRP A 53 -19.29 9.20 4.12
CA TRP A 53 -18.26 9.46 5.13
C TRP A 53 -16.94 9.99 4.53
N LEU A 54 -16.76 9.82 3.23
CA LEU A 54 -15.59 10.33 2.50
C LEU A 54 -15.79 11.71 1.87
N THR A 55 -17.02 12.24 1.92
CA THR A 55 -17.39 13.48 1.22
C THR A 55 -18.01 14.51 2.15
N ALA A 56 -18.96 14.11 2.99
CA ALA A 56 -19.70 15.03 3.83
C ALA A 56 -18.78 15.72 4.86
N SER A 57 -18.89 17.05 4.97
CA SER A 57 -18.05 17.86 5.87
C SER A 57 -18.09 17.41 7.33
N ARG A 58 -19.23 16.87 7.79
CA ARG A 58 -19.37 16.33 9.16
C ARG A 58 -18.49 15.10 9.44
N TYR A 59 -18.07 14.39 8.40
CA TYR A 59 -17.22 13.20 8.48
C TYR A 59 -15.79 13.45 7.98
N ARG A 60 -15.37 14.73 7.92
CA ARG A 60 -14.03 15.11 7.45
C ARG A 60 -12.91 14.30 8.09
N TYR A 61 -13.00 14.01 9.39
CA TYR A 61 -12.03 13.17 10.10
C TYR A 61 -11.82 11.81 9.42
N TYR A 62 -12.90 11.14 9.00
CA TYR A 62 -12.82 9.80 8.40
C TYR A 62 -12.03 9.85 7.08
N ARG A 63 -12.34 10.83 6.22
CA ARG A 63 -11.58 11.10 4.98
C ARG A 63 -10.10 11.38 5.27
N LEU A 64 -9.79 12.33 6.16
CA LEU A 64 -8.42 12.71 6.48
C LEU A 64 -7.62 11.52 7.05
N SER A 65 -8.23 10.75 7.96
CA SER A 65 -7.60 9.55 8.50
C SER A 65 -7.35 8.48 7.44
N THR A 66 -8.20 8.42 6.40
CA THR A 66 -8.03 7.48 5.28
C THR A 66 -6.86 7.92 4.41
N GLU A 67 -6.80 9.21 4.02
CA GLU A 67 -5.68 9.78 3.27
C GLU A 67 -4.35 9.55 4.00
N TYR A 68 -4.28 9.86 5.30
CA TYR A 68 -3.08 9.66 6.12
C TYR A 68 -2.66 8.20 6.22
N ARG A 69 -3.58 7.30 6.59
CA ARG A 69 -3.23 5.89 6.83
C ARG A 69 -2.76 5.19 5.56
N LEU A 70 -3.27 5.58 4.38
CA LEU A 70 -2.81 5.01 3.11
C LEU A 70 -1.40 5.45 2.73
N LEU A 71 -0.96 6.66 3.13
CA LEU A 71 0.33 7.22 2.69
C LEU A 71 1.43 7.20 3.75
N ALA A 72 1.10 7.14 5.04
CA ALA A 72 2.08 7.10 6.13
C ALA A 72 3.12 5.97 5.97
N PRO A 73 2.75 4.71 5.60
CA PRO A 73 3.74 3.66 5.34
C PRO A 73 4.75 4.05 4.25
N LEU A 74 4.30 4.78 3.23
CA LEU A 74 5.14 5.19 2.11
C LEU A 74 6.09 6.34 2.49
N ALA A 75 5.67 7.20 3.41
CA ALA A 75 6.55 8.21 4.01
C ALA A 75 7.67 7.55 4.82
N THR A 76 7.36 6.53 5.61
CA THR A 76 8.38 5.74 6.31
C THR A 76 9.29 4.99 5.34
N LEU A 77 8.76 4.48 4.22
CA LEU A 77 9.57 3.90 3.15
C LEU A 77 10.57 4.92 2.58
N LYS A 78 10.21 6.20 2.37
CA LYS A 78 11.15 7.23 1.91
C LYS A 78 12.30 7.44 2.90
N LEU A 79 11.99 7.49 4.20
CA LEU A 79 13.00 7.57 5.25
C LEU A 79 13.94 6.36 5.21
N LEU A 80 13.38 5.15 5.06
CA LEU A 80 14.15 3.91 4.95
C LEU A 80 15.03 3.91 3.68
N GLN A 81 14.52 4.37 2.54
CA GLN A 81 15.27 4.49 1.28
C GLN A 81 16.53 5.34 1.44
N HIS A 82 16.44 6.47 2.13
CA HIS A 82 17.60 7.33 2.37
C HIS A 82 18.70 6.68 3.22
N ARG A 83 18.33 5.76 4.12
CA ARG A 83 19.29 5.02 4.96
C ARG A 83 19.91 3.85 4.20
N LEU A 84 19.10 3.14 3.41
CA LEU A 84 19.53 1.94 2.72
C LEU A 84 20.57 2.16 1.63
N THR A 85 20.75 3.37 1.12
CA THR A 85 21.82 3.69 0.14
C THR A 85 23.23 3.46 0.71
N GLN A 86 23.38 3.35 2.03
CA GLN A 86 24.66 3.18 2.71
C GLN A 86 25.00 1.71 3.02
N PHE A 87 24.08 0.78 2.75
CA PHE A 87 24.19 -0.61 3.19
C PHE A 87 24.16 -1.60 2.01
N ASP A 88 24.95 -2.66 2.12
CA ASP A 88 24.79 -3.83 1.26
C ASP A 88 23.68 -4.73 1.81
N LEU A 89 22.50 -4.66 1.18
CA LEU A 89 21.34 -5.48 1.51
C LEU A 89 21.55 -6.98 1.23
N SER A 90 22.66 -7.40 0.61
CA SER A 90 23.00 -8.81 0.48
C SER A 90 23.32 -9.46 1.84
N LEU A 91 23.73 -8.67 2.83
CA LEU A 91 24.08 -9.14 4.17
C LEU A 91 22.86 -9.51 5.02
N GLU A 92 21.70 -8.89 4.77
CA GLU A 92 20.45 -9.21 5.47
C GLU A 92 19.25 -9.30 4.52
N PRO A 93 19.03 -10.49 3.93
CA PRO A 93 17.94 -10.72 2.98
C PRO A 93 16.54 -10.51 3.57
N GLY A 94 16.35 -10.62 4.89
CA GLY A 94 15.08 -10.31 5.54
C GLY A 94 14.71 -8.83 5.41
N ILE A 95 15.67 -7.94 5.71
CA ILE A 95 15.51 -6.49 5.48
C ILE A 95 15.29 -6.20 3.99
N ARG A 96 16.03 -6.88 3.10
CA ARG A 96 15.86 -6.73 1.66
C ARG A 96 14.45 -7.11 1.20
N LEU A 97 13.90 -8.21 1.71
CA LEU A 97 12.54 -8.67 1.38
C LEU A 97 11.49 -7.66 1.88
N MET A 98 11.57 -7.21 3.14
CA MET A 98 10.64 -6.21 3.70
C MET A 98 10.67 -4.91 2.89
N TYR A 99 11.88 -4.42 2.57
CA TYR A 99 12.06 -3.25 1.73
C TYR A 99 11.49 -3.46 0.32
N GLY A 100 11.74 -4.62 -0.29
CA GLY A 100 11.20 -4.98 -1.60
C GLY A 100 9.67 -4.95 -1.63
N LEU A 101 9.03 -5.57 -0.64
CA LEU A 101 7.56 -5.54 -0.47
C LEU A 101 7.05 -4.10 -0.32
N ALA A 102 7.64 -3.32 0.57
CA ALA A 102 7.22 -1.94 0.79
C ALA A 102 7.36 -1.07 -0.48
N ARG A 103 8.42 -1.26 -1.27
CA ARG A 103 8.55 -0.61 -2.59
C ARG A 103 7.43 -1.00 -3.54
N HIS A 104 7.04 -2.27 -3.58
CA HIS A 104 5.91 -2.71 -4.41
C HIS A 104 4.59 -2.06 -3.95
N ALA A 105 4.38 -1.89 -2.64
CA ALA A 105 3.20 -1.18 -2.13
C ALA A 105 3.15 0.28 -2.61
N GLY A 106 4.29 1.00 -2.55
CA GLY A 106 4.35 2.38 -3.05
C GLY A 106 4.17 2.49 -4.57
N ARG A 107 4.64 1.47 -5.32
CA ARG A 107 4.50 1.43 -6.77
C ARG A 107 3.04 1.21 -7.20
N VAL A 108 2.34 0.28 -6.54
CA VAL A 108 0.97 -0.15 -6.89
C VAL A 108 -0.02 1.01 -7.01
N ILE A 109 0.14 2.06 -6.19
CA ILE A 109 -0.76 3.21 -6.18
C ILE A 109 -0.78 3.96 -7.52
N GLY A 110 0.29 3.86 -8.30
CA GLY A 110 0.41 4.45 -9.64
C GLY A 110 0.31 3.43 -10.79
N ASP A 111 -0.04 2.17 -10.52
CA ASP A 111 -0.13 1.09 -11.52
C ASP A 111 -1.63 0.78 -11.83
N ASP A 112 -2.47 1.81 -11.86
CA ASP A 112 -3.92 1.73 -12.08
C ASP A 112 -4.29 1.14 -13.45
N PHE A 113 -3.57 1.53 -14.52
CA PHE A 113 -3.76 0.93 -15.84
C PHE A 113 -3.42 -0.56 -15.87
N ASP A 114 -2.31 -0.96 -15.26
CA ASP A 114 -1.89 -2.37 -15.20
C ASP A 114 -2.93 -3.19 -14.43
N LEU A 115 -3.47 -2.66 -13.32
CA LEU A 115 -4.51 -3.30 -12.53
C LEU A 115 -5.89 -3.33 -13.21
N ALA A 116 -6.22 -2.32 -14.02
CA ALA A 116 -7.42 -2.33 -14.86
C ALA A 116 -7.35 -3.46 -15.90
N GLN A 117 -6.18 -3.68 -16.49
CA GLN A 117 -5.95 -4.70 -17.51
C GLN A 117 -5.64 -6.10 -16.96
N ALA A 118 -5.36 -6.23 -15.66
CA ALA A 118 -5.05 -7.50 -15.04
C ALA A 118 -6.25 -8.46 -14.97
N GLY A 119 -5.94 -9.77 -15.02
CA GLY A 119 -6.91 -10.86 -14.89
C GLY A 119 -7.56 -11.30 -16.21
N ALA A 120 -8.52 -12.22 -16.12
CA ALA A 120 -9.25 -12.73 -17.29
C ALA A 120 -10.31 -11.78 -17.83
N THR A 121 -10.69 -10.76 -17.04
CA THR A 121 -11.71 -9.77 -17.39
C THR A 121 -11.16 -8.36 -17.15
N PRO A 122 -10.47 -7.79 -18.15
CA PRO A 122 -10.02 -6.41 -18.14
C PRO A 122 -11.19 -5.43 -17.97
N LEU A 123 -10.95 -4.33 -17.26
CA LEU A 123 -11.90 -3.22 -17.17
C LEU A 123 -11.60 -2.19 -18.27
N ALA A 124 -12.66 -1.68 -18.89
CA ALA A 124 -12.55 -0.46 -19.69
C ALA A 124 -12.17 0.69 -18.73
N TYR A 125 -11.05 1.36 -19.00
CA TYR A 125 -10.52 2.42 -18.15
C TYR A 125 -9.80 3.47 -19.02
N GLU A 126 -10.48 4.59 -19.23
CA GLU A 126 -10.09 5.68 -20.13
C GLU A 126 -10.23 7.05 -19.44
N PRO A 127 -9.52 7.28 -18.32
CA PRO A 127 -9.66 8.52 -17.55
C PRO A 127 -9.17 9.77 -18.31
N HIS A 128 -8.44 9.57 -19.41
CA HIS A 128 -7.88 10.62 -20.26
C HIS A 128 -8.64 10.80 -21.60
N HIS A 129 -9.83 10.19 -21.73
CA HIS A 129 -10.70 10.43 -22.87
C HIS A 129 -11.03 11.94 -22.98
N THR A 130 -11.14 12.46 -24.21
CA THR A 130 -11.37 13.90 -24.46
C THR A 130 -12.65 14.44 -23.81
N GLN A 131 -13.64 13.57 -23.63
CA GLN A 131 -14.93 13.86 -22.97
C GLN A 131 -15.04 13.24 -21.56
N ALA A 132 -13.95 12.82 -20.93
CA ALA A 132 -13.98 12.13 -19.64
C ALA A 132 -14.75 12.92 -18.56
N GLN A 133 -14.61 14.25 -18.55
CA GLN A 133 -15.27 15.11 -17.55
C GLN A 133 -16.80 15.06 -17.62
N SER A 134 -17.40 14.96 -18.81
CA SER A 134 -18.85 14.84 -18.97
C SER A 134 -19.32 13.40 -18.77
N LEU A 135 -18.56 12.42 -19.27
CA LEU A 135 -18.95 11.02 -19.23
C LEU A 135 -18.80 10.36 -17.85
N ARG A 136 -17.91 10.87 -16.99
CA ARG A 136 -17.65 10.29 -15.66
C ARG A 136 -18.86 10.27 -14.71
N GLN A 137 -19.88 11.11 -14.94
CA GLN A 137 -21.11 11.07 -14.14
C GLN A 137 -21.95 9.84 -14.47
N ALA A 138 -22.00 9.46 -15.75
CA ALA A 138 -22.77 8.31 -16.22
C ALA A 138 -21.97 7.00 -16.08
N GLN A 139 -20.66 7.03 -16.33
CA GLN A 139 -19.79 5.86 -16.30
C GLN A 139 -18.49 6.16 -15.53
N PRO A 140 -18.57 6.33 -14.20
CA PRO A 140 -17.39 6.65 -13.39
C PRO A 140 -16.31 5.57 -13.46
N ALA A 141 -16.69 4.30 -13.55
CA ALA A 141 -15.75 3.19 -13.60
C ALA A 141 -14.77 3.27 -14.78
N VAL A 142 -15.21 3.86 -15.91
CA VAL A 142 -14.43 3.99 -17.15
C VAL A 142 -13.69 5.32 -17.21
N TYR A 143 -14.39 6.43 -16.98
CA TYR A 143 -13.87 7.78 -17.28
C TYR A 143 -13.38 8.57 -16.07
N TRP A 144 -13.61 8.07 -14.84
CA TRP A 144 -13.09 8.72 -13.65
C TRP A 144 -11.64 8.30 -13.39
N GLN A 145 -10.74 9.27 -13.19
CA GLN A 145 -9.35 8.98 -12.82
C GLN A 145 -9.25 8.30 -11.46
N GLN A 146 -8.71 7.08 -11.44
CA GLN A 146 -8.66 6.19 -10.29
C GLN A 146 -7.24 5.82 -9.85
N GLY A 147 -6.22 6.39 -10.51
CA GLY A 147 -4.83 6.32 -10.08
C GLY A 147 -4.13 7.66 -10.24
N VAL A 148 -2.95 7.77 -9.65
CA VAL A 148 -2.23 9.04 -9.49
C VAL A 148 -0.85 8.97 -10.15
N PRO A 149 -0.44 10.02 -10.92
CA PRO A 149 0.92 10.11 -11.41
C PRO A 149 1.94 10.09 -10.28
N ARG A 150 3.01 9.30 -10.42
CA ARG A 150 4.00 9.07 -9.37
C ARG A 150 4.60 10.34 -8.77
N GLY A 151 4.90 11.35 -9.59
CA GLY A 151 5.43 12.63 -9.09
C GLY A 151 4.43 13.42 -8.23
N ILE A 152 3.12 13.27 -8.46
CA ILE A 152 2.10 13.88 -7.60
C ILE A 152 2.01 13.13 -6.27
N LEU A 153 2.03 11.79 -6.34
CA LEU A 153 2.05 10.94 -5.16
C LEU A 153 3.28 11.20 -4.28
N ASP A 154 4.47 11.29 -4.88
CA ASP A 154 5.72 11.58 -4.18
C ASP A 154 5.65 12.91 -3.42
N ASN A 155 5.05 13.95 -3.99
CA ASN A 155 4.89 15.24 -3.30
C ASN A 155 4.04 15.10 -2.02
N ALA A 156 2.96 14.32 -2.07
CA ALA A 156 2.11 14.07 -0.90
C ALA A 156 2.78 13.18 0.15
N ILE A 157 3.61 12.23 -0.30
CA ILE A 157 4.40 11.38 0.61
C ILE A 157 5.47 12.22 1.32
N GLU A 158 6.24 13.02 0.58
CA GLU A 158 7.31 13.86 1.14
C GLU A 158 6.77 14.94 2.07
N SER A 159 5.56 15.46 1.82
CA SER A 159 4.95 16.45 2.71
C SER A 159 4.63 15.89 4.10
N LEU A 160 4.50 14.56 4.26
CA LEU A 160 4.32 13.90 5.56
C LEU A 160 5.61 13.81 6.39
N LEU A 161 6.75 14.24 5.87
CA LEU A 161 8.03 14.17 6.58
C LEU A 161 8.30 15.44 7.38
N VAL A 162 8.59 15.27 8.68
CA VAL A 162 9.03 16.33 9.57
C VAL A 162 10.56 16.33 9.65
N ARG A 163 11.16 17.51 9.49
CA ARG A 163 12.60 17.73 9.59
C ARG A 163 12.88 18.84 10.61
N GLU A 164 13.05 18.43 11.86
CA GLU A 164 13.39 19.34 12.96
C GLU A 164 14.92 19.49 13.08
N SER A 165 15.39 20.66 13.52
CA SER A 165 16.83 20.90 13.69
C SER A 165 17.41 19.98 14.78
N GLY A 166 18.44 19.23 14.44
CA GLY A 166 19.13 18.32 15.36
C GLY A 166 18.42 16.99 15.64
N ALA A 167 17.25 16.74 15.04
CA ALA A 167 16.53 15.47 15.18
C ALA A 167 16.57 14.64 13.89
N ALA A 168 16.43 13.33 14.02
CA ALA A 168 16.26 12.46 12.86
C ALA A 168 14.91 12.76 12.17
N PRO A 169 14.84 12.82 10.83
CA PRO A 169 13.57 12.98 10.13
C PRO A 169 12.59 11.87 10.50
N ARG A 170 11.32 12.24 10.67
CA ARG A 170 10.23 11.32 11.05
C ARG A 170 8.99 11.57 10.21
N VAL A 171 8.05 10.63 10.23
CA VAL A 171 6.71 10.86 9.70
C VAL A 171 5.90 11.68 10.71
N MET A 172 5.08 12.62 10.22
CA MET A 172 4.08 13.32 11.03
C MET A 172 3.19 12.32 11.75
N SER A 173 2.79 12.63 12.98
CA SER A 173 1.64 12.00 13.61
C SER A 173 0.35 12.39 12.89
N PHE A 174 -0.74 11.65 13.13
CA PHE A 174 -2.02 11.98 12.53
C PHE A 174 -2.53 13.37 12.93
N LEU A 175 -2.32 13.78 14.19
CA LEU A 175 -2.76 15.10 14.67
C LEU A 175 -2.00 16.24 13.97
N GLU A 176 -0.69 16.11 13.80
CA GLU A 176 0.13 17.07 13.04
C GLU A 176 -0.33 17.15 11.58
N PHE A 177 -0.60 15.99 10.96
CA PHE A 177 -1.14 15.93 9.60
C PHE A 177 -2.51 16.62 9.52
N GLU A 178 -3.44 16.31 10.44
CA GLU A 178 -4.77 16.90 10.44
C GLU A 178 -4.69 18.43 10.54
N HIS A 179 -3.92 18.96 11.49
CA HIS A 179 -3.68 20.40 11.60
C HIS A 179 -3.12 20.99 10.30
N ALA A 180 -1.99 20.46 9.80
CA ALA A 180 -1.35 20.96 8.57
C ALA A 180 -2.25 20.86 7.33
N ARG A 181 -3.13 19.86 7.28
CA ARG A 181 -4.11 19.65 6.20
C ARG A 181 -5.28 20.62 6.26
N THR A 182 -5.55 21.19 7.44
CA THR A 182 -6.62 22.16 7.69
C THR A 182 -6.17 23.62 7.59
N GLU A 183 -4.87 23.89 7.69
CA GLU A 183 -4.31 25.22 7.52
C GLU A 183 -4.61 25.80 6.13
N GLN A 184 -4.92 27.11 6.08
CA GLN A 184 -5.14 27.80 4.82
C GLN A 184 -3.80 27.96 4.08
N ASP A 185 -3.82 27.64 2.78
CA ASP A 185 -2.72 27.87 1.82
C ASP A 185 -1.35 27.22 2.13
N GLY A 186 -1.34 26.15 2.92
CA GLY A 186 -0.13 25.39 3.25
C GLY A 186 0.34 24.43 2.12
N PRO A 187 1.66 24.13 2.04
CA PRO A 187 2.20 23.19 1.05
C PRO A 187 1.61 21.77 1.18
N MET A 188 1.31 21.34 2.42
CA MET A 188 0.63 20.07 2.72
C MET A 188 -0.75 20.00 2.06
N ARG A 189 -1.55 21.07 2.22
CA ARG A 189 -2.89 21.16 1.64
C ARG A 189 -2.83 21.04 0.12
N ASN A 190 -1.92 21.76 -0.54
CA ASN A 190 -1.74 21.70 -1.99
C ASN A 190 -1.30 20.31 -2.47
N ALA A 191 -0.40 19.64 -1.73
CA ALA A 191 0.04 18.29 -2.07
C ALA A 191 -1.13 17.28 -1.98
N PHE A 192 -1.93 17.34 -0.92
CA PHE A 192 -3.05 16.42 -0.71
C PHE A 192 -4.30 16.76 -1.52
N GLU A 193 -4.55 18.02 -1.89
CA GLU A 193 -5.65 18.38 -2.79
C GLU A 193 -5.54 17.69 -4.16
N ARG A 194 -4.31 17.52 -4.66
CA ARG A 194 -4.04 16.86 -5.94
C ARG A 194 -4.27 15.35 -5.94
N ILE A 195 -4.40 14.73 -4.77
CA ILE A 195 -4.67 13.28 -4.63
C ILE A 195 -5.96 12.97 -3.91
N GLY A 196 -6.58 13.98 -3.26
CA GLY A 196 -7.78 13.82 -2.46
C GLY A 196 -8.98 13.32 -3.25
N TYR A 197 -8.97 13.48 -4.58
CA TYR A 197 -10.00 12.92 -5.46
C TYR A 197 -10.03 11.39 -5.42
N LEU A 198 -8.92 10.70 -5.10
CA LEU A 198 -8.89 9.24 -5.02
C LEU A 198 -9.83 8.74 -3.92
N VAL A 199 -9.82 9.44 -2.78
CA VAL A 199 -10.56 9.08 -1.57
C VAL A 199 -11.94 9.72 -1.55
N ALA A 200 -12.09 10.97 -1.98
CA ALA A 200 -13.37 11.67 -2.02
C ALA A 200 -14.37 10.95 -2.94
N ASP A 201 -15.61 10.74 -2.49
CA ASP A 201 -16.65 10.00 -3.21
C ASP A 201 -16.24 8.58 -3.67
N PHE A 202 -15.30 7.95 -2.96
CA PHE A 202 -14.89 6.58 -3.29
C PHE A 202 -15.95 5.56 -2.88
N HIS A 203 -16.29 4.67 -3.82
CA HIS A 203 -17.02 3.44 -3.57
C HIS A 203 -16.46 2.33 -4.48
N PRO A 204 -16.23 1.08 -4.00
CA PRO A 204 -15.69 0.00 -4.84
C PRO A 204 -16.46 -0.27 -6.14
N ARG A 205 -17.81 -0.23 -6.07
CA ARG A 205 -18.71 -0.34 -7.24
C ARG A 205 -18.47 0.72 -8.32
N THR A 206 -18.33 1.99 -7.96
CA THR A 206 -18.20 3.10 -8.92
C THR A 206 -16.76 3.36 -9.33
N ARG A 207 -15.80 2.94 -8.50
CA ARG A 207 -14.35 3.08 -8.73
C ARG A 207 -13.61 1.75 -8.55
N PRO A 208 -13.90 0.76 -9.43
CA PRO A 208 -13.35 -0.59 -9.30
C PRO A 208 -11.85 -0.69 -9.55
N VAL A 209 -11.25 0.22 -10.35
CA VAL A 209 -9.81 0.23 -10.60
C VAL A 209 -9.06 0.68 -9.34
N PHE A 210 -9.53 1.74 -8.69
CA PHE A 210 -8.92 2.16 -7.42
C PHE A 210 -9.14 1.10 -6.34
N TRP A 211 -10.27 0.39 -6.35
CA TRP A 211 -10.46 -0.76 -5.46
C TRP A 211 -9.43 -1.87 -5.68
N ARG A 212 -9.12 -2.23 -6.93
CA ARG A 212 -8.04 -3.18 -7.24
C ARG A 212 -6.68 -2.69 -6.74
N VAL A 213 -6.39 -1.38 -6.83
CA VAL A 213 -5.17 -0.76 -6.26
C VAL A 213 -5.13 -0.95 -4.74
N LEU A 214 -6.23 -0.68 -4.03
CA LEU A 214 -6.31 -0.86 -2.58
C LEU A 214 -6.15 -2.33 -2.19
N LEU A 215 -6.79 -3.26 -2.89
CA LEU A 215 -6.65 -4.69 -2.64
C LEU A 215 -5.21 -5.18 -2.85
N ALA A 216 -4.55 -4.78 -3.95
CA ALA A 216 -3.15 -5.12 -4.20
C ALA A 216 -2.23 -4.56 -3.10
N THR A 217 -2.49 -3.32 -2.67
CA THR A 217 -1.76 -2.68 -1.55
C THR A 217 -1.95 -3.46 -0.25
N ALA A 218 -3.19 -3.84 0.08
CA ALA A 218 -3.51 -4.63 1.26
C ALA A 218 -2.80 -5.99 1.24
N GLY A 219 -2.76 -6.67 0.10
CA GLY A 219 -2.05 -7.95 -0.05
C GLY A 219 -0.57 -7.84 0.25
N ILE A 220 0.07 -6.77 -0.26
CA ILE A 220 1.49 -6.50 -0.03
C ILE A 220 1.76 -6.12 1.43
N TYR A 221 0.91 -5.29 2.06
CA TYR A 221 1.03 -4.97 3.49
C TYR A 221 0.84 -6.20 4.37
N ARG A 222 -0.10 -7.08 4.03
CA ARG A 222 -0.29 -8.34 4.76
C ARG A 222 0.93 -9.25 4.64
N ALA A 223 1.54 -9.34 3.46
CA ALA A 223 2.80 -10.04 3.27
C ALA A 223 3.93 -9.44 4.11
N LEU A 224 4.04 -8.10 4.16
CA LEU A 224 5.04 -7.40 4.96
C LEU A 224 4.90 -7.70 6.46
N ILE A 225 3.68 -7.63 7.00
CA ILE A 225 3.38 -7.94 8.41
C ILE A 225 3.78 -9.39 8.72
N ARG A 226 3.43 -10.35 7.86
CA ARG A 226 3.81 -11.76 8.04
C ARG A 226 5.33 -12.00 8.05
N VAL A 227 6.08 -11.23 7.26
CA VAL A 227 7.55 -11.29 7.26
C VAL A 227 8.12 -10.71 8.55
N ALA A 228 7.48 -9.71 9.15
CA ALA A 228 7.91 -9.15 10.42
C ALA A 228 7.59 -10.05 11.63
N ASP A 229 6.44 -10.75 11.61
CA ASP A 229 5.96 -11.58 12.72
C ASP A 229 6.64 -12.96 12.82
N ARG A 230 7.30 -13.41 11.75
CA ARG A 230 7.88 -14.75 11.66
C ARG A 230 9.39 -14.74 11.83
N ASN A 231 9.91 -15.84 12.36
CA ASN A 231 11.35 -16.07 12.34
C ASN A 231 11.86 -16.30 10.91
N THR A 232 13.11 -15.94 10.65
CA THR A 232 13.75 -16.03 9.32
C THR A 232 13.64 -17.42 8.68
N HIS A 233 13.71 -18.49 9.48
CA HIS A 233 13.64 -19.87 8.99
C HIS A 233 12.25 -20.22 8.44
N ASP A 234 11.19 -19.80 9.13
CA ASP A 234 9.81 -20.05 8.70
C ASP A 234 9.52 -19.34 7.38
N ILE A 235 10.04 -18.11 7.23
CA ILE A 235 9.86 -17.30 6.02
C ILE A 235 10.61 -17.91 4.84
N ALA A 236 11.86 -18.34 5.05
CA ALA A 236 12.70 -18.91 3.99
C ALA A 236 12.11 -20.19 3.35
N SER A 237 11.22 -20.88 4.07
CA SER A 237 10.49 -22.05 3.58
C SER A 237 9.27 -21.72 2.70
N LEU A 238 8.82 -20.47 2.70
CA LEU A 238 7.63 -20.06 1.97
C LEU A 238 7.90 -19.91 0.47
N HIS A 239 6.90 -20.23 -0.33
CA HIS A 239 6.83 -19.80 -1.72
C HIS A 239 6.23 -18.39 -1.82
N ALA A 240 6.68 -17.62 -2.81
CA ALA A 240 6.16 -16.27 -3.06
C ALA A 240 4.63 -16.23 -3.20
N ALA A 241 4.03 -17.25 -3.83
CA ALA A 241 2.57 -17.37 -3.94
C ALA A 241 1.90 -17.53 -2.56
N GLN A 242 2.47 -18.32 -1.64
CA GLN A 242 1.92 -18.50 -0.29
C GLN A 242 2.00 -17.19 0.53
N LEU A 243 3.08 -16.43 0.32
CA LEU A 243 3.25 -15.14 0.98
C LEU A 243 2.23 -14.10 0.49
N LEU A 244 1.90 -14.12 -0.81
CA LEU A 244 1.03 -13.14 -1.47
C LEU A 244 -0.45 -13.55 -1.60
N ALA A 245 -0.83 -14.81 -1.33
CA ALA A 245 -2.21 -15.32 -1.46
C ALA A 245 -3.21 -14.79 -0.39
N THR A 246 -2.87 -13.69 0.27
CA THR A 246 -3.55 -13.16 1.46
C THR A 246 -4.93 -12.59 1.16
N VAL A 247 -5.03 -11.81 0.07
CA VAL A 247 -6.25 -11.09 -0.28
C VAL A 247 -7.39 -12.05 -0.59
N ASP A 248 -7.10 -13.15 -1.29
CA ASP A 248 -8.11 -14.17 -1.59
C ASP A 248 -8.49 -15.00 -0.37
N ALA A 249 -7.53 -15.31 0.50
CA ALA A 249 -7.80 -16.04 1.74
C ALA A 249 -8.65 -15.23 2.75
N GLU A 250 -8.56 -13.91 2.70
CA GLU A 250 -9.26 -12.97 3.58
C GLU A 250 -10.40 -12.24 2.85
N ARG A 251 -10.89 -12.80 1.73
CA ARG A 251 -11.88 -12.20 0.83
C ARG A 251 -13.12 -11.66 1.52
N ASP A 252 -13.67 -12.37 2.49
CA ASP A 252 -14.86 -11.95 3.24
C ASP A 252 -14.66 -10.62 3.99
N SER A 253 -13.43 -10.31 4.40
CA SER A 253 -13.11 -9.03 5.06
C SER A 253 -13.08 -7.83 4.11
N PHE A 254 -13.08 -8.10 2.80
CA PHE A 254 -13.09 -7.11 1.72
C PHE A 254 -14.42 -7.12 0.95
N ASP A 255 -15.43 -7.88 1.41
CA ASP A 255 -16.77 -7.85 0.84
C ASP A 255 -17.46 -6.53 1.19
N TRP A 256 -17.69 -5.71 0.16
CA TRP A 256 -18.29 -4.39 0.29
C TRP A 256 -19.79 -4.37 0.02
N ARG A 257 -20.43 -5.54 -0.19
CA ARG A 257 -21.85 -5.64 -0.49
C ARG A 257 -22.70 -5.44 0.76
N ALA A 258 -23.74 -4.61 0.63
CA ALA A 258 -24.82 -4.54 1.61
C ALA A 258 -25.69 -5.80 1.57
N ASP A 259 -26.04 -6.27 0.36
CA ASP A 259 -26.74 -7.53 0.14
C ASP A 259 -25.77 -8.57 -0.46
N LYS A 260 -25.50 -9.63 0.30
CA LYS A 260 -24.63 -10.74 -0.13
C LYS A 260 -25.20 -11.54 -1.30
N HIS A 261 -26.49 -11.37 -1.61
CA HIS A 261 -27.19 -12.08 -2.67
C HIS A 261 -27.19 -11.30 -4.00
N ASP A 262 -26.65 -10.07 -4.01
CA ASP A 262 -26.43 -9.32 -5.24
C ASP A 262 -25.36 -10.04 -6.10
N ALA A 263 -25.83 -10.60 -7.22
CA ALA A 263 -25.02 -11.39 -8.15
C ALA A 263 -24.07 -10.52 -8.98
N ASP A 264 -24.42 -9.27 -9.26
CA ASP A 264 -23.59 -8.36 -10.04
C ASP A 264 -22.41 -7.87 -9.21
N ASP A 265 -22.68 -7.41 -7.99
CA ASP A 265 -21.62 -7.03 -7.07
C ASP A 265 -20.78 -8.27 -6.65
N GLY A 266 -21.40 -9.44 -6.53
CA GLY A 266 -20.70 -10.69 -6.25
C GLY A 266 -19.65 -11.02 -7.31
N ARG A 267 -20.03 -10.93 -8.59
CA ARG A 267 -19.11 -11.09 -9.73
C ARG A 267 -18.03 -10.00 -9.76
N ALA A 268 -18.38 -8.75 -9.44
CA ALA A 268 -17.41 -7.66 -9.39
C ALA A 268 -16.31 -7.91 -8.34
N ILE A 269 -16.67 -8.45 -7.17
CA ILE A 269 -15.69 -8.85 -6.14
C ILE A 269 -14.80 -9.97 -6.65
N GLU A 270 -15.36 -11.03 -7.25
CA GLU A 270 -14.58 -12.15 -7.81
C GLU A 270 -13.55 -11.67 -8.82
N GLN A 271 -14.00 -10.82 -9.75
CA GLN A 271 -13.14 -10.27 -10.80
C GLN A 271 -12.04 -9.39 -10.21
N ALA A 272 -12.34 -8.57 -9.19
CA ALA A 272 -11.34 -7.73 -8.55
C ALA A 272 -10.25 -8.57 -7.86
N HIS A 273 -10.64 -9.58 -7.10
CA HIS A 273 -9.71 -10.51 -6.45
C HIS A 273 -8.85 -11.27 -7.45
N ALA A 274 -9.46 -11.85 -8.49
CA ALA A 274 -8.74 -12.56 -9.55
C ALA A 274 -7.75 -11.65 -10.29
N ALA A 275 -8.13 -10.40 -10.58
CA ALA A 275 -7.25 -9.42 -11.22
C ALA A 275 -6.05 -9.05 -10.32
N VAL A 276 -6.29 -8.83 -9.02
CA VAL A 276 -5.22 -8.54 -8.05
C VAL A 276 -4.28 -9.74 -7.91
N ALA A 277 -4.79 -10.96 -7.81
CA ALA A 277 -3.96 -12.16 -7.74
C ALA A 277 -3.08 -12.32 -8.99
N ALA A 278 -3.64 -12.08 -10.18
CA ALA A 278 -2.88 -12.09 -11.44
C ALA A 278 -1.79 -11.01 -11.45
N TYR A 279 -2.12 -9.78 -11.04
CA TYR A 279 -1.16 -8.68 -10.94
C TYR A 279 -0.03 -8.99 -9.95
N LEU A 280 -0.33 -9.45 -8.74
CA LEU A 280 0.67 -9.79 -7.73
C LEU A 280 1.61 -10.91 -8.22
N LYS A 281 1.05 -11.93 -8.89
CA LYS A 281 1.82 -13.02 -9.49
C LYS A 281 2.79 -12.52 -10.57
N GLN A 282 2.36 -11.58 -11.42
CA GLN A 282 3.18 -11.07 -12.51
C GLN A 282 4.21 -10.03 -12.05
N SER A 283 3.80 -9.09 -11.21
CA SER A 283 4.55 -7.87 -10.91
C SER A 283 5.34 -7.91 -9.61
N VAL A 284 4.92 -8.73 -8.64
CA VAL A 284 5.50 -8.75 -7.28
C VAL A 284 6.20 -10.08 -6.98
N ALA A 285 5.57 -11.20 -7.32
CA ALA A 285 6.07 -12.54 -6.99
C ALA A 285 7.50 -12.82 -7.52
N PRO A 286 7.94 -12.36 -8.71
CA PRO A 286 9.31 -12.62 -9.17
C PRO A 286 10.38 -12.02 -8.25
N THR A 287 10.17 -10.80 -7.77
CA THR A 287 11.07 -10.12 -6.82
C THR A 287 11.10 -10.85 -5.50
N VAL A 288 9.91 -11.18 -4.96
CA VAL A 288 9.76 -11.90 -3.68
C VAL A 288 10.41 -13.28 -3.75
N ALA A 289 10.22 -14.03 -4.83
CA ALA A 289 10.80 -15.36 -5.02
C ALA A 289 12.34 -15.30 -5.01
N ARG A 290 12.93 -14.29 -5.67
CA ARG A 290 14.38 -14.08 -5.66
C ARG A 290 14.91 -13.82 -4.25
N ASP A 291 14.17 -13.04 -3.46
CA ASP A 291 14.58 -12.68 -2.10
C ASP A 291 14.45 -13.84 -1.11
N LEU A 292 13.35 -14.60 -1.19
CA LEU A 292 13.16 -15.84 -0.44
C LEU A 292 14.25 -16.88 -0.77
N ALA A 293 14.60 -17.03 -2.05
CA ALA A 293 15.68 -17.94 -2.45
C ALA A 293 17.05 -17.52 -1.89
N ALA A 294 17.29 -16.21 -1.72
CA ALA A 294 18.51 -15.72 -1.08
C ALA A 294 18.51 -16.01 0.43
N MET A 295 17.38 -15.82 1.11
CA MET A 295 17.21 -16.18 2.52
C MET A 295 17.48 -17.67 2.76
N ALA A 296 16.89 -18.55 1.94
CA ALA A 296 17.07 -19.99 2.06
C ALA A 296 18.55 -20.42 1.91
N ARG A 297 19.27 -19.82 0.96
CA ARG A 297 20.72 -20.07 0.80
C ARG A 297 21.51 -19.67 2.04
N GLN A 298 21.22 -18.51 2.63
CA GLN A 298 21.90 -18.05 3.84
C GLN A 298 21.61 -18.92 5.05
N ALA A 299 20.36 -19.36 5.24
CA ALA A 299 19.99 -20.28 6.32
C ALA A 299 20.78 -21.60 6.23
N THR A 300 20.88 -22.21 5.04
CA THR A 300 21.65 -23.45 4.85
C THR A 300 23.15 -23.32 5.07
N GLN A 301 23.72 -22.12 4.88
CA GLN A 301 25.15 -21.86 5.12
C GLN A 301 25.45 -21.64 6.61
N GLY A 302 24.52 -21.03 7.35
CA GLY A 302 24.65 -20.83 8.80
C GLY A 302 24.70 -22.14 9.60
N ASP A 303 23.93 -23.14 9.18
CA ASP A 303 23.88 -24.46 9.85
C ASP A 303 25.11 -25.33 9.61
N ARG A 304 25.88 -25.10 8.54
CA ARG A 304 27.12 -25.87 8.26
C ARG A 304 28.35 -25.35 8.99
N GLY A 305 28.24 -24.19 9.65
CA GLY A 305 29.34 -23.51 10.35
C GLY A 305 29.27 -23.56 11.87
N ARG A 306 28.30 -24.29 12.44
CA ARG A 306 28.17 -24.60 13.87
C ARG A 306 28.39 -26.08 14.10
#